data_AF-A0A3A6PUG8-F1
#
_entry.id   AF-A0A3A6PUG8-F1
#
_cell.length_a   1.000
_cell.length_b   1.000
_cell.length_c   1.000
_cell.angle_alpha   90.00
_cell.angle_beta   90.00
_cell.angle_gamma   90.00
#
_symmetry.space_group_name_H-M   'P 1'
#
loop_
_entity.id
_entity.type
_entity.pdbx_description
1 polymer ?
#
loop_
_entity_poly.entity_id
_entity_poly.type
_entity_poly.pdbx_seq_one_letter_code
_entity_poly.pdbx_strand_id
1 'polypeptide(L)'
;MKKTVLLIMIALFAFATSASANTEQWSASVYQSGNQTLSIDIWSYYNGHAYITVYAKGANDQLTEVYSNTVSLNQSSYTTHRFNVGYLPVGDYVVKAEFSTLGLLDGAYFFVTP
;
A
#
# COMPACT_ATOMS: atom_id res chain seq x y z
N MET A 1 22.38 33.03 -30.86
CA MET A 1 22.49 31.55 -30.92
C MET A 1 22.82 30.91 -29.56
N LYS A 2 23.63 31.52 -28.68
CA LYS A 2 24.00 30.93 -27.37
C LYS A 2 22.87 30.91 -26.31
N LYS A 3 21.81 31.70 -26.47
CA LYS A 3 20.71 31.82 -25.49
C LYS A 3 19.63 30.75 -25.64
N THR A 4 19.48 30.16 -26.83
CA THR A 4 18.42 29.20 -27.13
C THR A 4 18.69 27.82 -26.53
N VAL A 5 19.97 27.43 -26.41
CA VAL A 5 20.38 26.13 -25.87
C VAL A 5 20.08 26.01 -24.37
N LEU A 6 20.20 27.12 -23.63
CA LEU A 6 19.95 27.14 -22.19
C LEU A 6 18.46 26.95 -21.85
N LEU A 7 17.56 27.46 -22.70
CA LEU A 7 16.11 27.35 -22.50
C LEU A 7 15.62 25.91 -22.70
N ILE A 8 16.23 25.18 -23.64
CA ILE A 8 15.90 23.77 -23.92
C ILE A 8 16.36 22.86 -22.77
N MET A 9 17.51 23.15 -22.15
CA MET A 9 18.02 22.37 -21.02
C MET A 9 17.16 22.52 -19.76
N ILE A 10 16.61 23.71 -19.49
CA ILE A 10 15.71 23.93 -18.34
C ILE A 10 14.36 23.23 -18.56
N ALA A 11 13.85 23.18 -19.80
CA ALA A 11 12.63 22.45 -20.12
C ALA A 11 12.75 20.93 -19.92
N LEU A 12 13.94 20.36 -20.11
CA LEU A 12 14.21 18.93 -19.89
C LEU A 12 14.39 18.57 -18.40
N PHE A 13 14.83 19.51 -17.56
CA PHE A 13 14.93 19.31 -16.11
C PHE A 13 13.56 19.34 -15.39
N ALA A 14 12.52 19.89 -16.03
CA ALA A 14 11.17 19.95 -15.46
C ALA A 14 10.46 18.58 -15.39
N PHE A 15 11.02 17.53 -16.03
CA PHE A 15 10.42 16.19 -16.06
C PHE A 15 11.00 15.21 -15.02
N ALA A 16 11.91 15.64 -14.15
CA ALA A 16 12.64 14.74 -13.24
C ALA A 16 12.24 14.88 -11.77
N THR A 17 10.94 15.07 -11.47
CA THR A 17 10.42 14.81 -10.11
C THR A 17 9.69 13.47 -10.10
N SER A 18 10.43 12.39 -10.30
CA SER A 18 9.92 11.03 -10.08
C SER A 18 9.81 10.78 -8.58
N ALA A 19 8.74 11.27 -7.95
CA ALA A 19 8.16 10.58 -6.81
C ALA A 19 7.58 9.27 -7.37
N SER A 20 8.36 8.19 -7.33
CA SER A 20 7.93 6.91 -7.86
C SER A 20 6.88 6.32 -6.92
N ALA A 21 5.62 6.39 -7.34
CA ALA A 21 4.56 5.54 -6.79
C ALA A 21 4.89 4.07 -7.07
N ASN A 22 4.67 3.20 -6.10
CA ASN A 22 4.84 1.75 -6.25
C ASN A 22 3.66 1.01 -5.62
N THR A 23 3.52 -0.27 -5.97
CA THR A 23 2.50 -1.16 -5.41
C THR A 23 3.20 -2.37 -4.82
N GLU A 24 2.90 -2.65 -3.55
CA GLU A 24 3.36 -3.85 -2.87
C GLU A 24 2.17 -4.77 -2.56
N GLN A 25 2.43 -6.07 -2.47
CA GLN A 25 1.42 -7.07 -2.18
C GLN A 25 1.92 -8.07 -1.16
N TRP A 26 1.06 -8.44 -0.22
CA TRP A 26 1.29 -9.50 0.75
C TRP A 26 0.16 -10.52 0.75
N SER A 27 0.50 -11.79 0.85
CA SER A 27 -0.49 -12.87 1.01
C SER A 27 -0.64 -13.17 2.50
N ALA A 28 -1.87 -13.26 2.97
CA ALA A 28 -2.17 -13.59 4.36
C ALA A 28 -3.41 -14.49 4.44
N SER A 29 -3.44 -15.39 5.41
CA SER A 29 -4.56 -16.31 5.60
C SER A 29 -5.28 -15.99 6.91
N VAL A 30 -6.61 -16.07 6.87
CA VAL A 30 -7.45 -16.03 8.07
C VAL A 30 -7.73 -17.48 8.47
N TYR A 31 -7.24 -17.89 9.63
CA TYR A 31 -7.38 -19.26 10.13
C TYR A 31 -8.64 -19.51 10.96
N GLN A 32 -9.29 -18.44 11.43
CA GLN A 32 -10.51 -18.50 12.22
C GLN A 32 -11.48 -17.43 11.74
N SER A 33 -12.71 -17.82 11.42
CA SER A 33 -13.74 -16.87 11.02
C SER A 33 -14.13 -15.97 12.18
N GLY A 34 -14.31 -14.68 11.93
CA GLY A 34 -14.65 -13.73 12.98
C GLY A 34 -14.32 -12.30 12.60
N ASN A 35 -14.51 -11.39 13.55
CA ASN A 35 -14.16 -9.99 13.39
C ASN A 35 -12.64 -9.83 13.41
N GLN A 36 -12.03 -9.56 12.25
CA GLN A 36 -10.59 -9.51 12.10
C GLN A 36 -10.07 -8.09 12.28
N THR A 37 -8.90 -7.99 12.90
CA THR A 37 -8.04 -6.82 12.78
C THR A 37 -6.90 -7.17 11.83
N LEU A 38 -6.72 -6.36 10.79
CA LEU A 38 -5.54 -6.35 9.95
C LEU A 38 -4.49 -5.46 10.61
N SER A 39 -3.28 -5.96 10.75
CA SER A 39 -2.13 -5.15 11.11
C SER A 39 -1.09 -5.24 10.01
N ILE A 40 -0.64 -4.07 9.56
CA ILE A 40 0.37 -3.94 8.51
C ILE A 40 1.51 -3.09 9.00
N ASP A 41 2.70 -3.42 8.53
CA ASP A 41 3.90 -2.68 8.81
C ASP A 41 4.38 -2.01 7.53
N ILE A 42 4.53 -0.68 7.58
CA ILE A 42 4.90 0.14 6.43
C ILE A 42 6.17 0.92 6.74
N TRP A 43 7.13 0.85 5.83
CA TRP A 43 8.22 1.80 5.76
C TRP A 43 7.96 2.82 4.65
N SER A 44 8.09 4.10 4.94
CA SER A 44 7.92 5.19 3.96
C SER A 44 9.16 6.05 3.87
N TYR A 45 9.62 6.31 2.65
CA TYR A 45 10.78 7.19 2.43
C TYR A 45 10.40 8.67 2.37
N TYR A 46 9.15 8.97 2.02
CA TYR A 46 8.62 10.32 1.85
C TYR A 46 7.24 10.46 2.49
N ASN A 47 6.80 11.70 2.70
CA ASN A 47 5.42 11.98 3.04
C ASN A 47 4.50 11.61 1.87
N GLY A 48 3.31 11.11 2.17
CA GLY A 48 2.34 10.73 1.15
C GLY A 48 1.20 9.92 1.73
N HIS A 49 0.62 9.06 0.91
CA HIS A 49 -0.45 8.15 1.31
C HIS A 49 -0.20 6.74 0.77
N ALA A 50 -0.67 5.74 1.50
CA ALA A 50 -0.83 4.38 1.00
C ALA A 50 -2.33 4.03 0.98
N TYR A 51 -2.80 3.55 -0.16
CA TYR A 51 -4.12 2.96 -0.31
C TYR A 51 -4.00 1.47 -0.04
N ILE A 52 -4.58 1.03 1.06
CA ILE A 52 -4.54 -0.34 1.52
C ILE A 52 -5.85 -1.01 1.12
N THR A 53 -5.76 -2.08 0.35
CA THR A 53 -6.92 -2.84 -0.10
C THR A 53 -6.73 -4.31 0.24
N VAL A 54 -7.73 -4.92 0.86
CA VAL A 54 -7.78 -6.35 1.15
C VAL A 54 -8.71 -7.01 0.15
N TYR A 55 -8.21 -8.06 -0.47
CA TYR A 55 -8.96 -8.91 -1.38
C TYR A 55 -9.11 -10.30 -0.79
N ALA A 56 -10.33 -10.85 -0.79
CA ALA A 56 -10.54 -12.28 -0.62
C ALA A 56 -10.13 -13.01 -1.90
N LYS A 57 -9.39 -14.10 -1.75
CA LYS A 57 -8.96 -14.95 -2.87
C LYS A 57 -9.98 -16.06 -3.12
N GLY A 58 -10.68 -15.97 -4.24
CA GLY A 58 -11.64 -16.96 -4.72
C GLY A 58 -10.98 -18.06 -5.56
N ALA A 59 -11.84 -18.92 -6.14
CA ALA A 59 -11.40 -19.91 -7.12
C ALA A 59 -10.74 -19.23 -8.34
N ASN A 60 -9.76 -19.91 -8.95
CA ASN A 60 -9.01 -19.41 -10.12
C ASN A 60 -8.31 -18.06 -9.89
N ASP A 61 -7.83 -17.81 -8.67
CA ASP A 61 -7.13 -16.57 -8.30
C ASP A 61 -7.96 -15.29 -8.49
N GLN A 62 -9.30 -15.39 -8.55
CA GLN A 62 -10.16 -14.21 -8.56
C GLN A 62 -10.03 -13.44 -7.24
N LEU A 63 -9.81 -12.13 -7.33
CA LEU A 63 -9.69 -11.23 -6.19
C LEU A 63 -10.97 -10.43 -6.03
N THR A 64 -11.63 -10.54 -4.88
CA THR A 64 -12.81 -9.75 -4.51
C THR A 64 -12.44 -8.79 -3.40
N GLU A 65 -12.59 -7.48 -3.62
CA GLU A 65 -12.33 -6.49 -2.58
C GLU A 65 -13.30 -6.68 -1.40
N VAL A 66 -12.75 -6.75 -0.19
CA VAL A 66 -13.53 -6.88 1.05
C VAL A 66 -13.31 -5.72 2.01
N TYR A 67 -12.22 -4.98 1.85
CA TYR A 67 -11.89 -3.83 2.68
C TYR A 67 -10.94 -2.90 1.92
N SER A 68 -11.10 -1.59 2.13
CA SER A 68 -10.13 -0.59 1.69
C SER A 68 -10.04 0.56 2.68
N ASN A 69 -8.83 1.14 2.81
CA ASN A 69 -8.58 2.32 3.62
C ASN A 69 -7.35 3.07 3.11
N THR A 70 -7.23 4.34 3.47
CA THR A 70 -6.07 5.17 3.15
C THR A 70 -5.36 5.56 4.43
N VAL A 71 -4.03 5.42 4.45
CA VAL A 71 -3.20 5.91 5.55
C VAL A 71 -2.26 6.99 5.08
N SER A 72 -2.05 7.97 5.95
CA SER A 72 -1.01 8.98 5.77
C SER A 72 0.35 8.40 6.13
N LEU A 73 1.33 8.70 5.31
CA LEU A 73 2.73 8.29 5.47
C LEU A 73 3.55 9.50 5.87
N ASN A 74 4.46 9.28 6.81
CA ASN A 74 5.45 10.27 7.20
C ASN A 74 6.81 9.95 6.56
N GLN A 75 7.63 10.97 6.35
CA GLN A 75 8.93 10.82 5.75
C GLN A 75 9.87 9.98 6.64
N SER A 76 10.53 8.99 6.04
CA SER A 76 11.58 8.18 6.68
C SER A 76 11.13 7.54 8.00
N SER A 77 9.94 6.93 7.97
CA SER A 77 9.30 6.36 9.15
C SER A 77 8.87 4.91 8.94
N TYR A 78 9.01 4.10 9.99
CA TYR A 78 8.37 2.81 10.13
C TYR A 78 7.11 2.96 10.98
N THR A 79 5.96 2.52 10.48
CA THR A 79 4.69 2.60 11.22
C THR A 79 3.91 1.31 11.09
N THR A 80 3.40 0.83 12.22
CA THR A 80 2.39 -0.25 12.26
C THR A 80 1.00 0.37 12.24
N HIS A 81 0.19 0.01 11.25
CA HIS A 81 -1.21 0.41 11.15
C HIS A 81 -2.12 -0.76 11.48
N ARG A 82 -3.17 -0.50 12.27
CA ARG A 82 -4.17 -1.51 12.63
C ARG A 82 -5.54 -1.07 12.17
N PHE A 83 -6.24 -1.97 11.50
CA PHE A 83 -7.55 -1.73 10.94
C PHE A 83 -8.50 -2.83 11.38
N ASN A 84 -9.66 -2.46 11.91
CA ASN A 84 -10.77 -3.39 11.99
C ASN A 84 -11.32 -3.56 10.57
N VAL A 85 -11.17 -4.76 10.01
CA VAL A 85 -11.62 -5.10 8.65
C VAL A 85 -12.99 -5.79 8.65
N GLY A 86 -13.61 -5.93 9.82
CA GLY A 86 -14.91 -6.56 9.98
C GLY A 86 -14.83 -8.08 9.99
N TYR A 87 -15.99 -8.71 9.83
CA TYR A 87 -16.12 -10.15 9.80
C TYR A 87 -15.53 -10.73 8.50
N LEU A 88 -14.51 -11.58 8.64
CA LEU A 88 -13.95 -12.34 7.52
C LEU A 88 -14.10 -13.85 7.75
N PRO A 89 -14.52 -14.64 6.73
CA PRO A 89 -14.47 -16.09 6.79
C PRO A 89 -13.04 -16.63 6.74
N VAL A 90 -12.86 -17.90 7.11
CA VAL A 90 -11.59 -18.62 6.92
C VAL A 90 -11.25 -18.66 5.43
N GLY A 91 -10.00 -18.37 5.09
CA GLY A 91 -9.54 -18.37 3.70
C GLY A 91 -8.25 -17.60 3.48
N ASP A 92 -7.85 -17.53 2.22
CA ASP A 92 -6.67 -16.77 1.79
C ASP A 92 -7.07 -15.38 1.31
N TYR A 93 -6.23 -14.41 1.64
CA TYR A 93 -6.43 -13.01 1.35
C TYR A 93 -5.15 -12.41 0.79
N VAL A 94 -5.35 -11.34 0.03
CA VAL A 94 -4.28 -10.54 -0.56
C VAL A 94 -4.42 -9.12 -0.06
N VAL A 95 -3.39 -8.61 0.60
CA VAL A 95 -3.30 -7.22 1.03
C VAL A 95 -2.44 -6.48 0.01
N LYS A 96 -3.01 -5.48 -0.66
CA LYS A 96 -2.28 -4.59 -1.57
C LYS A 96 -2.11 -3.23 -0.94
N ALA A 97 -0.93 -2.65 -1.08
CA ALA A 97 -0.63 -1.30 -0.71
C ALA A 97 -0.18 -0.53 -1.95
N GLU A 98 -0.99 0.45 -2.38
CA GLU A 98 -0.64 1.36 -3.47
C GLU A 98 -0.14 2.66 -2.88
N PHE A 99 1.15 2.95 -3.07
CA PHE A 99 1.79 4.10 -2.48
C PHE A 99 1.79 5.28 -3.45
N SER A 100 1.41 6.46 -2.97
CA SER A 100 1.51 7.70 -3.75
C SER A 100 2.96 8.19 -3.93
N THR A 101 3.92 7.55 -3.27
CA THR A 101 5.36 7.84 -3.25
C THR A 101 6.12 6.54 -2.95
N LEU A 102 7.45 6.56 -2.86
CA LEU A 102 8.24 5.35 -2.60
C LEU A 102 8.02 4.86 -1.16
N GLY A 103 7.43 3.66 -1.02
CA GLY A 103 7.17 3.00 0.25
C GLY A 103 7.32 1.47 0.14
N LEU A 104 7.35 0.80 1.28
CA LEU A 104 7.48 -0.66 1.38
C LEU A 104 6.46 -1.20 2.35
N LEU A 105 5.78 -2.28 1.95
CA LEU A 105 4.96 -3.11 2.81
C LEU A 105 5.85 -4.22 3.38
N ASP A 106 6.20 -4.13 4.66
CA ASP A 106 7.13 -5.04 5.33
C ASP A 106 6.42 -6.26 5.95
N GLY A 107 5.11 -6.16 6.14
CA GLY A 107 4.29 -7.29 6.58
C GLY A 107 2.81 -6.98 6.63
N ALA A 108 1.99 -8.02 6.55
CA ALA A 108 0.55 -7.95 6.77
C ALA A 108 0.04 -9.22 7.44
N TYR A 109 -0.69 -9.08 8.55
CA TYR A 109 -1.20 -10.19 9.34
C TYR A 109 -2.61 -9.91 9.88
N PHE A 110 -3.45 -10.95 9.89
CA PHE A 110 -4.77 -10.92 10.50
C PHE A 110 -4.74 -11.57 11.88
N PHE A 111 -5.52 -11.01 12.80
CA PHE A 111 -5.84 -11.66 14.07
C PHE A 111 -7.27 -11.36 14.46
N VAL A 112 -7.88 -12.30 15.20
CA VAL A 112 -9.24 -12.16 15.71
C VAL A 112 -9.25 -11.09 16.80
N THR A 113 -10.20 -10.17 16.71
CA THR A 113 -10.46 -9.19 17.75
C THR A 113 -11.31 -9.84 18.83
N PRO A 114 -10.92 -9.78 20.12
CA PRO A 114 -11.72 -10.32 21.22
C PRO A 114 -13.07 -9.59 21.39
#